data_AF-W2TZ28-F1
#
_entry.id   AF-W2TZ28-F1
#
_cell.length_a   1.000
_cell.length_b   1.000
_cell.length_c   1.000
_cell.angle_alpha   90.00
_cell.angle_beta   90.00
_cell.angle_gamma   90.00
#
_symmetry.space_group_name_H-M   'P 1'
#
loop_
_entity.id
_entity.type
_entity.pdbx_description
1 polymer ?
#
loop_
_entity_poly.entity_id
_entity_poly.type
_entity_poly.pdbx_seq_one_letter_code
_entity_poly.pdbx_strand_id
1 'polypeptide(L)'
;MNITEKDVFVSDAARRLPRKGRLLCFVITTPKHHSTRVPAINETWLPRCDHGQFFTSLEMDSSIPHSTILAKIPDDYNYLFHKTLLSFYYAYTEISSEFEWYYKADDDTYVIMEHMYEYLATLDPNEPYYLGYNLKPYLLFHFPALFYLSISSHNLIITMK
;
A
#
# COMPACT_ATOMS: atom_id res chain seq x y z
N MET A 1 -3.69 17.16 -3.09
CA MET A 1 -3.32 16.45 -4.33
C MET A 1 -4.60 16.21 -5.09
N ASN A 2 -4.87 16.92 -6.20
CA ASN A 2 -6.09 16.70 -6.98
C ASN A 2 -5.88 15.50 -7.91
N ILE A 3 -6.17 14.29 -7.41
CA ILE A 3 -6.51 13.18 -8.29
C ILE A 3 -7.94 13.47 -8.74
N THR A 4 -8.11 13.87 -9.98
CA THR A 4 -9.44 13.88 -10.60
C THR A 4 -9.83 12.44 -10.86
N GLU A 5 -10.93 11.99 -10.26
CA GLU A 5 -11.53 10.65 -10.35
C GLU A 5 -11.63 10.11 -11.81
N LYS A 6 -11.61 11.01 -12.79
CA LYS A 6 -11.67 10.71 -14.23
C LYS A 6 -10.40 10.15 -14.87
N ASP A 7 -9.25 10.15 -14.16
CA ASP A 7 -7.96 9.75 -14.74
C ASP A 7 -7.39 8.45 -14.15
N VAL A 8 -8.09 7.80 -13.21
CA VAL A 8 -7.64 6.55 -12.59
C VAL A 8 -8.42 5.37 -13.17
N PHE A 9 -7.71 4.45 -13.82
CA PHE A 9 -8.28 3.16 -14.18
C PHE A 9 -8.31 2.24 -12.96
N VAL A 10 -9.43 1.56 -12.76
CA VAL A 10 -9.62 0.54 -11.71
C VAL A 10 -10.11 -0.73 -12.39
N SER A 11 -9.33 -1.81 -12.25
CA SER A 11 -9.66 -3.12 -12.82
C SER A 11 -10.97 -3.71 -12.28
N ASP A 12 -11.61 -4.58 -13.05
CA ASP A 12 -12.84 -5.26 -12.63
C ASP A 12 -12.61 -6.24 -11.46
N ALA A 13 -11.40 -6.79 -11.33
CA ALA A 13 -11.00 -7.54 -10.15
C ALA A 13 -10.99 -6.66 -8.89
N ALA A 14 -10.38 -5.47 -8.95
CA ALA A 14 -10.33 -4.54 -7.81
C ALA A 14 -11.73 -4.04 -7.40
N ARG A 15 -12.62 -3.76 -8.36
CA ARG A 15 -14.00 -3.32 -8.08
C ARG A 15 -14.83 -4.35 -7.31
N ARG A 16 -14.49 -5.64 -7.41
CA ARG A 16 -15.18 -6.73 -6.72
C ARG A 16 -14.66 -6.99 -5.31
N LEU A 17 -13.55 -6.36 -4.92
CA LEU A 17 -12.98 -6.54 -3.59
C LEU A 17 -13.88 -5.91 -2.51
N PRO A 18 -13.90 -6.47 -1.28
CA PRO A 18 -14.57 -5.86 -0.14
C PRO A 18 -14.13 -4.42 0.08
N ARG A 19 -15.04 -3.53 0.49
CA ARG A 19 -14.73 -2.14 0.87
C ARG A 19 -14.71 -1.93 2.39
N LYS A 20 -14.70 -3.00 3.17
CA LYS A 20 -14.56 -2.98 4.63
C LYS A 20 -13.97 -4.30 5.08
N GLY A 21 -13.32 -4.30 6.23
CA GLY A 21 -12.70 -5.50 6.77
C GLY A 21 -11.58 -5.15 7.72
N ARG A 22 -10.77 -6.15 8.02
CA ARG A 22 -9.69 -5.99 8.99
C ARG A 22 -8.45 -5.36 8.34
N LEU A 23 -8.00 -5.88 7.21
CA LEU A 23 -6.73 -5.47 6.62
C LEU A 23 -6.86 -5.17 5.12
N LEU A 24 -6.58 -3.92 4.76
CA LEU A 24 -6.34 -3.51 3.39
C LEU A 24 -4.84 -3.56 3.12
N CYS A 25 -4.44 -4.38 2.15
CA CYS A 25 -3.08 -4.47 1.64
C CYS A 25 -2.99 -3.82 0.27
N PHE A 26 -2.00 -2.95 0.07
CA PHE A 26 -1.66 -2.48 -1.26
C PHE A 26 -0.19 -2.65 -1.57
N VAL A 27 0.08 -2.98 -2.83
CA VAL A 27 1.44 -3.18 -3.34
C VAL A 27 1.73 -2.15 -4.42
N ILE A 28 2.78 -1.36 -4.22
CA ILE A 28 3.24 -0.40 -5.22
C ILE A 28 4.16 -1.12 -6.20
N THR A 29 3.85 -1.06 -7.49
CA THR A 29 4.63 -1.69 -8.54
C THR A 29 4.73 -0.81 -9.79
N THR A 30 5.63 -1.17 -10.70
CA THR A 30 5.89 -0.49 -11.98
C THR A 30 5.67 -1.45 -13.15
N PRO A 31 5.32 -0.95 -14.35
CA PRO A 31 5.11 -1.76 -15.55
C PRO A 31 6.22 -2.78 -15.85
N LYS A 32 7.47 -2.47 -15.50
CA LYS A 32 8.60 -3.39 -15.70
C LYS A 32 8.50 -4.70 -14.88
N HIS A 33 7.66 -4.74 -13.85
CA HIS A 33 7.50 -5.86 -12.93
C HIS A 33 6.16 -6.60 -13.07
N HIS A 34 5.27 -6.14 -13.93
CA HIS A 34 3.94 -6.73 -14.15
C HIS A 34 4.00 -8.21 -14.56
N SER A 35 4.97 -8.60 -15.38
CA SER A 35 5.12 -9.99 -15.85
C SER A 35 6.05 -10.86 -14.99
N THR A 36 6.78 -10.27 -14.03
CA THR A 36 7.85 -10.96 -13.30
C THR A 36 7.59 -11.09 -11.81
N ARG A 37 7.19 -10.01 -11.13
CA ARG A 37 7.01 -9.98 -9.67
C ARG A 37 5.55 -10.02 -9.25
N VAL A 38 4.69 -9.28 -9.97
CA VAL A 38 3.26 -9.21 -9.70
C VAL A 38 2.58 -10.59 -9.66
N PRO A 39 2.85 -11.55 -10.58
CA PRO A 39 2.20 -12.86 -10.55
C PRO A 39 2.46 -13.60 -9.24
N ALA A 40 3.70 -13.59 -8.75
CA ALA A 40 4.06 -14.25 -7.50
C ALA A 40 3.27 -13.70 -6.31
N ILE A 41 3.10 -12.38 -6.23
CA ILE A 41 2.33 -11.75 -5.16
C ILE A 41 0.83 -12.04 -5.30
N ASN A 42 0.30 -11.96 -6.53
CA ASN A 42 -1.10 -12.18 -6.84
C ASN A 42 -1.55 -13.63 -6.66
N GLU A 43 -0.65 -14.59 -6.80
CA GLU A 43 -0.93 -16.02 -6.61
C GLU A 43 -0.69 -16.49 -5.17
N THR A 44 -0.08 -15.66 -4.31
CA THR A 44 0.31 -16.06 -2.95
C THR A 44 -0.41 -15.28 -1.86
N TRP A 45 0.18 -14.20 -1.34
CA TRP A 45 -0.22 -13.61 -0.08
C TRP A 45 -1.23 -12.47 -0.24
N LEU A 46 -1.22 -11.74 -1.35
CA LEU A 46 -2.07 -10.57 -1.52
C LEU A 46 -3.59 -10.90 -1.53
N PRO A 47 -4.06 -11.99 -2.19
CA PRO A 47 -5.48 -12.37 -2.13
C PRO A 47 -5.96 -12.80 -0.74
N ARG A 48 -5.04 -13.01 0.21
CA ARG A 48 -5.34 -13.43 1.58
C ARG A 48 -5.59 -12.24 2.51
N CYS A 49 -5.39 -11.00 2.04
CA CYS A 49 -5.89 -9.80 2.70
C CYS A 49 -7.40 -9.65 2.45
N ASP A 50 -8.11 -8.94 3.34
CA ASP A 50 -9.54 -8.65 3.12
C ASP A 50 -9.74 -7.81 1.84
N HIS A 51 -8.82 -6.88 1.59
CA HIS A 51 -8.72 -6.13 0.34
C HIS A 51 -7.26 -6.07 -0.09
N GLY A 52 -6.89 -6.84 -1.12
CA GLY A 52 -5.54 -6.89 -1.67
C GLY A 52 -5.47 -6.32 -3.08
N GLN A 53 -4.74 -5.21 -3.28
CA GLN A 53 -4.74 -4.50 -4.57
C GLN A 53 -3.36 -3.94 -4.95
N PHE A 54 -3.02 -3.93 -6.23
CA PHE A 54 -1.82 -3.28 -6.76
C PHE A 54 -2.08 -1.82 -7.15
N PHE A 55 -1.10 -0.96 -6.91
CA PHE A 55 -1.06 0.41 -7.42
C PHE A 55 0.11 0.58 -8.37
N THR A 56 -0.17 1.08 -9.57
CA THR A 56 0.82 1.18 -10.63
C THR A 56 0.52 2.35 -11.57
N SER A 57 1.34 2.54 -12.61
CA SER A 57 1.18 3.63 -13.58
C SER A 57 0.49 3.21 -14.88
N LEU A 58 0.47 1.92 -15.21
CA LEU A 58 -0.20 1.37 -16.41
C LEU A 58 -1.09 0.18 -16.06
N GLU A 59 -2.09 -0.06 -16.90
CA GLU A 59 -3.03 -1.17 -16.73
C GLU A 59 -2.33 -2.53 -16.87
N MET A 60 -2.80 -3.52 -16.12
CA MET A 60 -2.43 -4.93 -16.20
C MET A 60 -3.62 -5.76 -16.72
N ASP A 61 -3.46 -7.08 -16.74
CA ASP A 61 -4.58 -7.99 -16.97
C ASP A 61 -5.75 -7.67 -16.02
N SER A 62 -6.96 -7.68 -16.55
CA SER A 62 -8.19 -7.34 -15.81
C SER A 62 -8.50 -8.33 -14.68
N SER A 63 -7.91 -9.53 -14.69
CA SER A 63 -8.00 -10.50 -13.60
C SER A 63 -7.16 -10.11 -12.37
N ILE A 64 -6.16 -9.23 -12.52
CA ILE A 64 -5.29 -8.78 -11.44
C ILE A 64 -5.92 -7.53 -10.81
N PRO A 65 -6.19 -7.50 -9.49
CA PRO A 65 -6.77 -6.33 -8.83
C PRO A 65 -5.76 -5.19 -8.79
N HIS A 66 -5.97 -4.16 -9.61
CA HIS A 66 -5.11 -2.99 -9.68
C HIS A 66 -5.83 -1.66 -9.96
N SER A 67 -5.17 -0.55 -9.59
CA SER A 67 -5.51 0.82 -10.02
C SER A 67 -4.29 1.57 -10.57
N THR A 68 -4.49 2.43 -11.57
CA THR A 68 -3.43 3.24 -12.21
C THR A 68 -3.20 4.60 -11.54
N ILE A 69 -3.30 4.67 -10.21
CA ILE A 69 -3.19 5.94 -9.46
C ILE A 69 -1.85 6.65 -9.63
N LEU A 70 -0.81 5.93 -10.09
CA LEU A 70 0.54 6.46 -10.25
C LEU A 70 0.83 6.92 -11.69
N ALA A 71 -0.17 6.93 -12.59
CA ALA A 71 0.01 7.27 -14.01
C ALA A 71 0.63 8.66 -14.25
N LYS A 72 0.39 9.62 -13.34
CA LYS A 72 0.92 10.99 -13.41
C LYS A 72 2.20 11.21 -12.60
N ILE A 73 2.76 10.16 -12.00
CA ILE A 73 4.00 10.24 -11.22
C ILE A 73 5.12 9.60 -12.03
N PRO A 74 6.28 10.27 -12.20
CA PRO A 74 7.44 9.67 -12.84
C PRO A 74 7.84 8.35 -12.18
N ASP A 75 8.20 7.36 -13.00
CA ASP A 75 8.71 6.09 -12.48
C ASP A 75 10.18 6.18 -12.07
N ASP A 76 10.42 6.93 -11.00
CA ASP A 76 11.74 7.23 -10.49
C ASP A 76 11.80 7.07 -8.96
N TYR A 77 12.95 6.64 -8.47
CA TYR A 77 13.18 6.35 -7.05
C TYR A 77 12.98 7.59 -6.15
N ASN A 78 13.29 8.78 -6.65
CA ASN A 78 13.11 10.03 -5.92
C ASN A 78 11.63 10.34 -5.61
N TYR A 79 10.71 9.70 -6.32
CA TYR A 79 9.26 9.89 -6.14
C TYR A 79 8.61 8.79 -5.28
N LEU A 80 9.37 7.85 -4.71
CA LEU A 80 8.81 6.76 -3.88
C LEU A 80 7.98 7.27 -2.70
N PHE A 81 8.45 8.32 -2.03
CA PHE A 81 7.69 8.95 -0.95
C PHE A 81 6.34 9.50 -1.44
N HIS A 82 6.34 10.17 -2.59
CA HIS A 82 5.12 10.71 -3.20
C HIS A 82 4.16 9.57 -3.59
N LYS A 83 4.66 8.53 -4.25
CA LYS A 83 3.86 7.34 -4.61
C LYS A 83 3.23 6.70 -3.37
N THR A 84 4.00 6.58 -2.28
CA THR A 84 3.53 6.01 -1.02
C THR A 84 2.43 6.87 -0.39
N LEU A 85 2.67 8.18 -0.27
CA LEU A 85 1.67 9.10 0.31
C LEU A 85 0.37 9.10 -0.50
N LEU A 86 0.48 9.13 -1.84
CA LEU A 86 -0.67 9.09 -2.73
C LEU A 86 -1.44 7.77 -2.59
N SER A 87 -0.72 6.66 -2.45
CA SER A 87 -1.30 5.32 -2.30
C SER A 87 -2.08 5.18 -0.99
N PHE A 88 -1.53 5.63 0.12
CA PHE A 88 -2.25 5.66 1.41
C PHE A 88 -3.47 6.57 1.35
N TYR A 89 -3.32 7.77 0.78
CA TYR A 89 -4.44 8.71 0.62
C TYR A 89 -5.57 8.07 -0.19
N TYR A 90 -5.26 7.50 -1.35
CA TYR A 90 -6.24 6.84 -2.21
C TYR A 90 -6.90 5.62 -1.53
N ALA A 91 -6.11 4.79 -0.84
CA ALA A 91 -6.64 3.65 -0.11
C ALA A 91 -7.65 4.08 0.97
N TYR A 92 -7.37 5.17 1.70
CA TYR A 92 -8.24 5.65 2.76
C TYR A 92 -9.47 6.42 2.24
N THR A 93 -9.30 7.32 1.26
CA THR A 93 -10.41 8.19 0.81
C THR A 93 -11.27 7.56 -0.28
N GLU A 94 -10.65 6.87 -1.24
CA GLU A 94 -11.35 6.39 -2.44
C GLU A 94 -11.72 4.91 -2.37
N ILE A 95 -10.89 4.08 -1.71
CA ILE A 95 -11.23 2.66 -1.51
C ILE A 95 -12.14 2.52 -0.29
N SER A 96 -11.68 2.86 0.91
CA SER A 96 -12.54 2.93 2.09
C SER A 96 -11.76 3.38 3.32
N SER A 97 -12.43 4.09 4.22
CA SER A 97 -11.97 4.34 5.59
C SER A 97 -12.44 3.26 6.59
N GLU A 98 -13.22 2.27 6.17
CA GLU A 98 -13.81 1.22 7.01
C GLU A 98 -12.88 0.01 7.25
N PHE A 99 -11.59 0.12 6.94
CA PHE A 99 -10.59 -0.88 7.32
C PHE A 99 -9.92 -0.52 8.64
N GLU A 100 -9.65 -1.55 9.46
CA GLU A 100 -8.91 -1.38 10.71
C GLU A 100 -7.42 -1.07 10.48
N TRP A 101 -6.83 -1.72 9.47
CA TRP A 101 -5.40 -1.65 9.18
C TRP A 101 -5.12 -1.42 7.70
N TYR A 102 -4.12 -0.59 7.39
CA TYR A 102 -3.63 -0.35 6.04
C TYR A 102 -2.17 -0.77 5.96
N TYR A 103 -1.86 -1.69 5.04
CA TYR A 103 -0.53 -2.23 4.86
C TYR A 103 0.01 -1.95 3.45
N LYS A 104 1.12 -1.22 3.40
CA LYS A 104 1.93 -1.00 2.21
C LYS A 104 3.02 -2.05 2.12
N ALA A 105 3.14 -2.66 0.94
CA ALA A 105 4.30 -3.48 0.57
C ALA A 105 4.90 -3.08 -0.78
N ASP A 106 6.17 -3.42 -0.97
CA ASP A 106 6.85 -3.36 -2.27
C ASP A 106 6.62 -4.66 -3.07
N ASP A 107 6.87 -4.61 -4.37
CA ASP A 107 6.63 -5.74 -5.28
C ASP A 107 7.68 -6.87 -5.19
N ASP A 108 8.64 -6.77 -4.28
CA ASP A 108 9.57 -7.83 -3.91
C ASP A 108 9.40 -8.33 -2.46
N THR A 109 8.28 -7.99 -1.82
CA THR A 109 7.94 -8.46 -0.47
C THR A 109 7.09 -9.74 -0.51
N TYR A 110 7.42 -10.67 0.39
CA TYR A 110 6.57 -11.82 0.74
C TYR A 110 6.07 -11.70 2.19
N VAL A 111 4.80 -11.99 2.42
CA VAL A 111 4.16 -11.86 3.74
C VAL A 111 3.49 -13.16 4.17
N ILE A 112 3.76 -13.59 5.39
CA ILE A 112 3.03 -14.69 6.05
C ILE A 112 1.81 -14.08 6.72
N MET A 113 0.66 -14.16 6.04
CA MET A 113 -0.57 -13.47 6.47
C MET A 113 -1.13 -14.01 7.79
N GLU A 114 -0.90 -15.28 8.11
CA GLU A 114 -1.26 -15.88 9.40
C GLU A 114 -0.62 -15.14 10.56
N HIS A 115 0.70 -14.91 10.48
CA HIS A 115 1.44 -14.18 11.51
C HIS A 115 1.04 -12.70 11.54
N MET A 116 0.74 -12.11 10.37
CA MET A 116 0.24 -10.73 10.30
C MET A 116 -1.07 -10.58 11.07
N TYR A 117 -2.06 -11.43 10.80
CA TYR A 117 -3.36 -11.37 11.46
C TYR A 117 -3.29 -11.75 12.94
N GLU A 118 -2.41 -12.68 13.32
CA GLU A 118 -2.16 -13.01 14.73
C GLU A 118 -1.59 -11.80 15.48
N TYR A 119 -0.55 -11.16 14.93
CA TYR A 119 0.06 -9.98 15.55
C TYR A 119 -0.92 -8.81 15.66
N LEU A 120 -1.63 -8.47 14.59
CA LEU A 120 -2.63 -7.40 14.60
C LEU A 120 -3.80 -7.70 15.55
N ALA A 121 -4.00 -8.96 15.99
CA ALA A 121 -5.09 -9.30 16.91
C ALA A 121 -4.73 -8.93 18.36
N THR A 122 -3.46 -8.67 18.61
CA THR A 122 -2.94 -8.25 19.92
C THR A 122 -3.01 -6.74 20.15
N LEU A 123 -3.39 -5.97 19.13
CA LEU A 123 -3.39 -4.50 19.14
C LEU A 123 -4.83 -3.96 19.04
N ASP A 124 -5.09 -2.79 19.62
CA ASP A 124 -6.39 -2.12 19.52
C ASP A 124 -6.45 -1.24 18.25
N PRO A 125 -7.25 -1.57 17.22
CA PRO A 125 -7.30 -0.79 15.99
C PRO A 125 -7.86 0.63 16.14
N ASN A 126 -8.27 1.05 17.34
CA ASN A 126 -8.66 2.42 17.64
C ASN A 126 -7.51 3.30 18.16
N GLU A 127 -6.36 2.71 18.44
CA GLU A 127 -5.15 3.44 18.83
C GLU A 127 -4.27 3.77 17.59
N PRO A 128 -3.53 4.88 17.62
CA PRO A 128 -2.65 5.27 16.52
C PRO A 128 -1.36 4.43 16.54
N TYR A 129 -1.20 3.60 15.51
CA TYR A 129 -0.03 2.74 15.32
C TYR A 129 0.68 3.05 14.00
N TYR A 130 2.01 3.00 14.09
CA TYR A 130 2.92 2.97 12.96
C TYR A 130 3.85 1.77 13.16
N LEU A 131 3.64 0.70 12.39
CA LEU A 131 4.34 -0.57 12.55
C LEU A 131 5.21 -0.83 11.34
N GLY A 132 6.48 -1.12 11.59
CA GLY A 132 7.45 -1.40 10.55
C GLY A 132 8.86 -1.44 11.12
N TYR A 133 9.82 -1.72 10.25
CA TYR A 133 11.22 -1.66 10.65
C TYR A 133 11.70 -0.20 10.67
N ASN A 134 11.86 0.34 11.87
CA ASN A 134 12.43 1.67 12.06
C ASN A 134 13.95 1.62 11.86
N LEU A 135 14.40 2.00 10.66
CA LEU A 135 15.82 2.25 10.42
C LEU A 135 16.29 3.33 11.40
N LYS A 136 17.35 3.03 12.17
CA LYS A 136 17.99 4.02 13.03
C LYS A 136 18.45 5.19 12.13
N PRO A 137 18.09 6.45 12.44
CA PRO A 137 18.50 7.57 11.63
C PRO A 137 20.03 7.65 11.63
N TYR A 138 20.65 7.56 10.46
CA TYR A 138 22.07 7.83 10.26
C TYR A 138 22.38 9.35 10.24
N LEU A 139 21.37 10.20 10.40
CA LEU A 139 21.50 11.65 10.35
C LEU A 139 21.39 12.26 11.76
N LEU A 140 22.54 12.65 12.30
CA LEU A 140 22.70 13.55 13.46
C LEU A 140 22.33 14.99 13.07
N PHE A 141 21.08 15.23 12.67
CA PHE A 141 20.57 16.60 12.59
C PHE A 141 19.26 16.70 13.36
N HIS A 142 19.35 17.35 14.53
CA HIS A 142 18.22 17.77 15.35
C HIS A 142 17.36 18.75 14.56
N PHE A 143 16.21 18.29 14.07
CA PHE A 143 15.06 19.15 13.77
C PHE A 143 13.87 18.70 14.64
N PRO A 144 13.20 19.62 15.34
CA PRO A 144 12.13 19.27 16.26
C PRO A 144 10.85 18.93 15.48
N ALA A 145 10.23 17.82 15.85
CA ALA A 145 8.82 17.49 15.62
C ALA A 145 8.26 17.72 14.20
N LEU A 146 8.72 16.90 13.25
CA LEU A 146 7.90 16.43 12.14
C LEU A 146 8.04 14.91 12.09
N PHE A 147 6.93 14.20 11.99
CA PHE A 147 6.91 12.75 11.84
C PHE A 147 7.70 12.38 10.57
N TYR A 148 8.97 12.02 10.73
CA TYR A 148 9.77 11.48 9.67
C TYR A 148 9.24 10.07 9.39
N LEU A 149 8.24 9.97 8.51
CA LEU A 149 8.02 8.76 7.73
C LEU A 149 9.37 8.45 7.07
N SER A 150 10.07 7.44 7.58
CA SER A 150 11.34 7.02 7.00
C SER A 150 11.09 6.74 5.52
N ILE A 151 11.78 7.50 4.67
CA ILE A 151 11.71 7.42 3.20
C ILE A 151 12.10 6.01 2.71
N SER A 152 12.59 5.14 3.60
CA SER A 152 13.08 3.79 3.33
C SER A 152 12.27 2.68 4.03
N SER A 153 11.09 2.96 4.58
CA SER A 153 10.21 1.88 5.08
C SER A 153 9.66 1.07 3.90
N HIS A 154 10.33 -0.04 3.57
CA HIS A 154 9.96 -0.93 2.46
C HIS A 154 8.57 -1.57 2.72
N ASN A 155 8.25 -1.84 3.97
CA ASN A 155 6.95 -2.37 4.38
C ASN A 155 6.43 -1.58 5.59
N LEU A 156 5.15 -1.18 5.55
CA LEU A 156 4.59 -0.27 6.54
C LEU A 156 3.11 -0.55 6.80
N ILE A 157 2.73 -0.70 8.07
CA ILE A 157 1.35 -0.76 8.53
C ILE A 157 1.02 0.51 9.30
N ILE A 158 -0.12 1.12 9.01
CA ILE A 158 -0.61 2.32 9.68
C ILE A 158 -2.09 2.12 10.06
N THR A 159 -2.48 2.62 11.24
CA THR A 159 -3.88 2.94 11.53
C THR A 159 -4.15 4.41 11.18
N MET A 160 -5.17 4.67 10.36
CA MET A 160 -5.45 6.01 9.80
C MET A 160 -6.73 6.65 10.36
N LYS A 161 -7.17 6.25 11.57
CA LYS A 161 -8.35 6.82 12.24
C LYS A 161 -8.04 8.15 12.93
#